data_AF-A0A3C1Y4C7-F1
#
_entry.id   AF-A0A3C1Y4C7-F1
#
_cell.length_a   1.000
_cell.length_b   1.000
_cell.length_c   1.000
_cell.angle_alpha   90.00
_cell.angle_beta   90.00
_cell.angle_gamma   90.00
#
_symmetry.space_group_name_H-M   'P 1'
#
loop_
_entity.id
_entity.type
_entity.pdbx_description
1 polymer ?
#
loop_
_entity_poly.entity_id
_entity_poly.type
_entity_poly.pdbx_seq_one_letter_code
_entity_poly.pdbx_strand_id
1 'polypeptide(L)'
;MNPFSESVVDELRRLPDHGLTAIIEMARLKTDVRRQLMERFSGWPLLQRRELENLREIGPWLFAPSAQNNLQRQYDFLCDVADIAGDAICVWLTSAMSPPQLAEHLGNATTAKGPDGA
;
A
#
# COMPACT_ATOMS: atom_id res chain seq x y z
N MET A 1 -8.81 -0.15 20.64
CA MET A 1 -7.96 0.17 19.48
C MET A 1 -6.52 -0.02 19.94
N ASN A 2 -5.61 -0.54 19.11
CA ASN A 2 -4.21 -0.66 19.56
C ASN A 2 -3.53 0.74 19.45
N PRO A 3 -2.44 1.00 20.21
CA PRO A 3 -1.80 2.32 20.23
C PRO A 3 -1.30 2.79 18.86
N PHE A 4 -0.94 1.86 17.98
CA PHE A 4 -0.52 2.16 16.62
C PHE A 4 -1.69 2.71 15.78
N SER A 5 -2.83 2.02 15.78
CA SER A 5 -4.02 2.46 15.06
C SER A 5 -4.55 3.80 15.55
N GLU A 6 -4.47 4.07 16.85
CA GLU A 6 -4.80 5.40 17.40
C GLU A 6 -3.87 6.48 16.83
N SER A 7 -2.56 6.21 16.79
CA SER A 7 -1.58 7.17 16.25
C SER A 7 -1.83 7.51 14.76
N VAL A 8 -2.17 6.51 13.95
CA VAL A 8 -2.49 6.69 12.52
C VAL A 8 -3.76 7.51 12.34
N VAL A 9 -4.82 7.22 13.10
CA VAL A 9 -6.09 7.96 13.04
C VAL A 9 -5.89 9.41 13.48
N ASP A 10 -5.12 9.65 14.52
CA ASP A 10 -4.82 11.00 15.00
C ASP A 10 -4.01 11.81 13.99
N GLU A 11 -3.09 11.17 13.26
CA GLU A 11 -2.37 11.79 12.16
C GLU A 11 -3.30 12.16 11.00
N LEU A 12 -4.12 11.23 10.53
CA LEU A 12 -5.10 11.48 9.47
C LEU A 12 -6.10 12.59 9.84
N ARG A 13 -6.48 12.69 11.11
CA ARG A 13 -7.34 13.78 11.58
C ARG A 13 -6.66 15.15 11.46
N ARG A 14 -5.34 15.22 11.62
CA ARG A 14 -4.54 16.45 11.43
C ARG A 14 -4.29 16.76 9.95
N LEU A 15 -4.42 15.78 9.07
CA LEU A 15 -4.10 15.86 7.64
C LEU A 15 -5.33 15.50 6.80
N PRO A 16 -6.36 16.37 6.73
CA PRO A 16 -7.65 16.05 6.10
C PRO A 16 -7.55 15.77 4.58
N ASP A 17 -6.52 16.32 3.93
CA ASP A 17 -6.26 16.11 2.50
C ASP A 17 -5.36 14.88 2.23
N HIS A 18 -5.00 14.12 3.26
CA HIS A 18 -4.15 12.93 3.12
C HIS A 18 -4.98 11.64 3.21
N GLY A 19 -4.59 10.67 2.38
CA GLY A 19 -5.11 9.31 2.42
C GLY A 19 -4.10 8.33 3.00
N LEU A 20 -4.61 7.33 3.71
CA LEU A 20 -3.88 6.17 4.17
C LEU A 20 -3.73 5.16 3.04
N THR A 21 -2.51 4.67 2.87
CA THR A 21 -2.16 3.57 1.98
C THR A 21 -1.26 2.58 2.70
N ALA A 22 -1.20 1.35 2.20
CA ALA A 22 -0.36 0.29 2.74
C ALA A 22 0.51 -0.32 1.64
N ILE A 23 1.82 -0.42 1.85
CA ILE A 23 2.68 -1.29 1.04
C ILE A 23 2.68 -2.66 1.70
N ILE A 24 2.32 -3.69 0.94
CA ILE A 24 2.25 -5.08 1.42
C ILE A 24 3.21 -5.92 0.58
N GLU A 25 4.10 -6.66 1.26
CA GLU A 25 4.94 -7.68 0.62
C GLU A 25 4.11 -8.92 0.29
N MET A 26 3.88 -9.16 -1.01
CA MET A 26 2.98 -10.22 -1.47
C MET A 26 3.67 -11.59 -1.50
N ALA A 27 5.02 -11.67 -1.51
CA ALA A 27 5.75 -12.90 -1.81
C ALA A 27 5.46 -14.03 -0.82
N ARG A 28 5.24 -13.66 0.45
CA ARG A 28 4.98 -14.60 1.55
C ARG A 28 3.50 -14.92 1.75
N LEU A 29 2.61 -14.17 1.10
CA LEU A 29 1.17 -14.40 1.17
C LEU A 29 0.77 -15.63 0.36
N LYS A 30 -0.16 -16.42 0.90
CA LYS A 30 -0.84 -17.48 0.15
C LYS A 30 -1.70 -16.86 -0.95
N THR A 31 -1.92 -17.60 -2.05
CA THR A 31 -2.71 -17.14 -3.21
C THR A 31 -4.09 -16.63 -2.83
N ASP A 32 -4.79 -17.31 -1.91
CA ASP A 32 -6.12 -16.89 -1.47
C ASP A 32 -6.12 -15.54 -0.75
N VAL A 33 -5.11 -15.29 0.07
CA VAL A 33 -4.94 -14.01 0.78
C VAL A 33 -4.64 -12.88 -0.19
N ARG A 34 -3.77 -13.14 -1.19
CA ARG A 34 -3.47 -12.14 -2.24
C ARG A 34 -4.72 -11.76 -3.01
N ARG A 35 -5.51 -12.76 -3.43
CA ARG A 35 -6.79 -12.55 -4.11
C ARG A 35 -7.75 -11.75 -3.26
N GLN A 36 -7.89 -12.08 -1.98
CA GLN A 36 -8.77 -11.34 -1.07
C GLN A 36 -8.37 -9.86 -0.95
N LEU A 37 -7.07 -9.55 -0.86
CA LEU A 37 -6.57 -8.16 -0.87
C LEU A 37 -6.94 -7.44 -2.17
N MET A 38 -6.75 -8.09 -3.32
CA MET A 38 -7.03 -7.52 -4.65
C MET A 38 -8.53 -7.34 -4.92
N GLU A 39 -9.39 -8.18 -4.33
CA GLU A 39 -10.85 -8.06 -4.44
C GLU A 39 -11.41 -6.98 -3.50
N ARG A 40 -10.80 -6.84 -2.31
CA ARG A 40 -11.29 -5.94 -1.26
C ARG A 40 -10.85 -4.49 -1.47
N PHE A 41 -9.65 -4.27 -1.99
CA PHE A 41 -8.99 -2.97 -2.06
C PHE A 41 -8.54 -2.62 -3.47
N SER A 42 -8.30 -1.32 -3.71
CA SER A 42 -7.57 -0.91 -4.91
C SER A 42 -6.08 -1.13 -4.68
N GLY A 43 -5.43 -1.84 -5.61
CA GLY A 43 -4.02 -2.24 -5.50
C GLY A 43 -3.22 -1.89 -6.75
N TRP A 44 -1.96 -1.51 -6.56
CA TRP A 44 -1.00 -1.18 -7.62
C TRP A 44 0.35 -1.84 -7.36
N PRO A 45 0.92 -2.61 -8.31
CA PRO A 45 2.26 -3.17 -8.15
C PRO A 45 3.32 -2.06 -8.21
N LEU A 46 4.35 -2.16 -7.36
CA LEU A 46 5.46 -1.21 -7.33
C LEU A 46 6.59 -1.58 -8.29
N LEU A 47 6.74 -2.87 -8.62
CA LEU A 47 7.75 -3.35 -9.57
C LEU A 47 7.22 -3.24 -11.01
N GLN A 48 7.17 -2.01 -11.53
CA GLN A 48 6.58 -1.71 -12.85
C GLN A 48 7.55 -1.91 -14.03
N ARG A 49 8.86 -2.01 -13.76
CA ARG A 49 9.90 -2.23 -14.77
C ARG A 49 9.66 -3.55 -15.52
N ARG A 50 9.93 -3.56 -16.83
CA ARG A 50 9.72 -4.72 -17.69
C ARG A 50 10.58 -5.91 -17.24
N GLU A 51 11.78 -5.62 -16.78
CA GLU A 51 12.78 -6.58 -16.30
C GLU A 51 12.32 -7.32 -15.04
N LEU A 52 11.36 -6.77 -14.31
CA LEU A 52 10.80 -7.32 -13.08
C LEU A 52 9.36 -7.84 -13.25
N GLU A 53 8.89 -7.98 -14.49
CA GLU A 53 7.52 -8.39 -14.78
C GLU A 53 7.14 -9.73 -14.14
N ASN A 54 8.08 -10.68 -14.10
CA ASN A 54 7.90 -11.98 -13.45
C ASN A 54 7.70 -11.89 -11.93
N LEU A 55 8.11 -10.77 -11.30
CA LEU A 55 7.91 -10.51 -9.88
C LEU A 55 6.68 -9.64 -9.61
N ARG A 56 6.03 -9.09 -10.63
CA ARG A 56 4.96 -8.09 -10.46
C ARG A 56 3.80 -8.59 -9.61
N GLU A 57 3.40 -9.84 -9.76
CA GLU A 57 2.29 -10.44 -9.00
C GLU A 57 2.65 -10.83 -7.56
N ILE A 58 3.95 -10.95 -7.27
CA ILE A 58 4.44 -11.51 -6.00
C ILE A 58 5.31 -10.52 -5.22
N GLY A 59 5.67 -9.38 -5.80
CA GLY A 59 6.46 -8.34 -5.15
C GLY A 59 5.60 -7.40 -4.30
N PRO A 60 6.14 -6.25 -3.89
CA PRO A 60 5.41 -5.28 -3.09
C PRO A 60 4.31 -4.57 -3.91
N TRP A 61 3.14 -4.46 -3.30
CA TRP A 61 1.98 -3.74 -3.83
C TRP A 61 1.59 -2.60 -2.89
N LEU A 62 1.21 -1.47 -3.46
CA LEU A 62 0.52 -0.40 -2.73
C LEU A 62 -0.99 -0.67 -2.77
N PHE A 63 -1.64 -0.64 -1.62
CA PHE A 63 -3.09 -0.75 -1.48
C PHE A 63 -3.68 0.52 -0.87
N ALA A 64 -4.91 0.82 -1.27
CA ALA A 64 -5.70 1.91 -0.73
C ALA A 64 -7.18 1.49 -0.61
N PRO A 65 -7.97 2.19 0.24
CA PRO A 65 -9.42 2.00 0.26
C PRO A 65 -10.03 2.25 -1.13
N SER A 66 -10.93 1.37 -1.57
CA SER A 66 -11.55 1.41 -2.91
C SER A 66 -12.39 2.67 -3.17
N ALA A 67 -12.81 3.35 -2.10
CA ALA A 67 -13.42 4.67 -2.16
C ALA A 67 -12.89 5.52 -1.00
N GLN A 68 -12.05 6.51 -1.33
CA GLN A 68 -11.68 7.55 -0.37
C GLN A 68 -12.92 8.39 -0.01
N ASN A 69 -12.90 9.06 1.15
CA ASN A 69 -13.60 10.33 1.44
C ASN A 69 -13.97 10.50 2.93
N ASN A 70 -13.71 9.54 3.83
CA ASN A 70 -13.85 9.80 5.27
C ASN A 70 -12.88 9.00 6.14
N LEU A 71 -12.62 9.53 7.34
CA LEU A 71 -11.69 8.97 8.33
C LEU A 71 -12.07 7.54 8.75
N GLN A 72 -13.39 7.25 8.86
CA GLN A 72 -13.87 5.93 9.23
C GLN A 72 -13.43 4.86 8.24
N ARG A 73 -13.56 5.10 6.93
CA ARG A 73 -13.13 4.15 5.90
C ARG A 73 -11.62 3.92 5.90
N GLN A 74 -10.83 4.94 6.25
CA GLN A 74 -9.38 4.78 6.38
C GLN A 74 -9.02 3.92 7.60
N TYR A 75 -9.77 4.08 8.69
CA TYR A 75 -9.65 3.19 9.85
C TYR A 75 -10.10 1.76 9.54
N ASP A 76 -11.24 1.59 8.86
CA ASP A 76 -11.73 0.27 8.44
C ASP A 76 -10.70 -0.42 7.52
N PHE A 77 -10.07 0.32 6.61
CA PHE A 77 -8.97 -0.18 5.79
C PHE A 77 -7.78 -0.66 6.62
N LEU A 78 -7.38 0.11 7.64
CA LEU A 78 -6.30 -0.28 8.55
C LEU A 78 -6.61 -1.61 9.26
N CYS A 79 -7.83 -1.76 9.78
CA CYS A 79 -8.27 -2.98 10.43
C CYS A 79 -8.36 -4.16 9.46
N ASP A 80 -9.06 -3.99 8.33
CA ASP A 80 -9.28 -5.07 7.36
C ASP A 80 -7.96 -5.58 6.79
N VAL A 81 -6.98 -4.71 6.49
CA VAL A 81 -5.65 -5.14 6.02
C VAL A 81 -4.92 -5.93 7.11
N ALA A 82 -4.95 -5.48 8.37
CA ALA A 82 -4.30 -6.21 9.46
C ALA A 82 -4.90 -7.61 9.64
N ASP A 83 -6.21 -7.75 9.48
CA ASP A 83 -6.92 -9.03 9.58
C ASP A 83 -6.65 -9.95 8.37
N ILE A 84 -6.62 -9.40 7.15
CA ILE A 84 -6.44 -10.16 5.91
C ILE A 84 -4.96 -10.54 5.71
N ALA A 85 -4.05 -9.58 5.82
CA ALA A 85 -2.63 -9.76 5.50
C ALA A 85 -1.86 -10.54 6.58
N GLY A 86 -2.42 -10.66 7.79
CA GLY A 86 -1.86 -11.46 8.87
C GLY A 86 -0.46 -11.02 9.27
N ASP A 87 0.53 -11.91 9.13
CA ASP A 87 1.94 -11.67 9.48
C ASP A 87 2.78 -11.11 8.32
N ALA A 88 2.15 -10.70 7.21
CA ALA A 88 2.86 -10.07 6.11
C ALA A 88 3.53 -8.77 6.55
N ILE A 89 4.63 -8.45 5.87
CA ILE A 89 5.30 -7.16 6.08
C ILE A 89 4.40 -6.09 5.45
N CYS A 90 3.89 -5.20 6.30
CA CYS A 90 3.07 -4.06 5.92
C CYS A 90 3.73 -2.76 6.37
N VAL A 91 3.82 -1.80 5.45
CA VAL A 91 4.27 -0.43 5.72
C VAL A 91 3.12 0.53 5.47
N TRP A 92 2.83 1.40 6.43
CA TRP A 92 1.74 2.36 6.36
C TRP A 92 2.26 3.73 5.93
N LEU A 93 1.54 4.38 5.02
CA LEU A 93 1.88 5.69 4.48
C LEU A 93 0.67 6.62 4.48
N THR A 94 0.85 7.84 4.99
CA THR A 94 -0.08 8.96 4.85
C THR A 94 0.44 9.86 3.73
N SER A 95 -0.39 10.18 2.73
CA SER A 95 0.04 11.00 1.60
C SER A 95 -1.08 11.87 1.04
N ALA A 96 -0.74 13.09 0.62
CA ALA A 96 -1.61 13.95 -0.16
C ALA A 96 -1.69 13.55 -1.64
N MET A 97 -0.79 12.69 -2.13
CA MET A 97 -0.86 12.17 -3.50
C MET A 97 -2.00 11.16 -3.60
N SER A 98 -2.69 11.14 -4.75
CA SER A 98 -3.62 10.05 -5.01
C SER A 98 -2.88 8.70 -5.03
N PRO A 99 -3.52 7.58 -4.63
CA PRO A 99 -2.84 6.29 -4.58
C PRO A 99 -2.16 5.86 -5.88
N PRO A 100 -2.73 6.07 -7.09
CA PRO A 100 -2.04 5.77 -8.34
C PRO A 100 -0.76 6.60 -8.54
N GLN A 101 -0.80 7.89 -8.23
CA GLN A 101 0.37 8.78 -8.34
C GLN A 101 1.46 8.40 -7.32
N LEU A 102 1.06 8.02 -6.10
CA LEU A 102 1.98 7.52 -5.10
C LEU A 102 2.64 6.20 -5.54
N ALA A 103 1.86 5.27 -6.10
CA ALA A 103 2.39 4.01 -6.61
C ALA A 103 3.40 4.23 -7.75
N GLU A 104 3.13 5.15 -8.67
CA GLU A 104 4.07 5.53 -9.73
C GLU A 104 5.36 6.14 -9.16
N HIS A 105 5.23 7.09 -8.22
CA HIS A 105 6.37 7.72 -7.57
C HIS A 105 7.27 6.70 -6.87
N LEU A 106 6.68 5.83 -6.05
CA LEU A 106 7.39 4.77 -5.34
C LEU A 106 7.96 3.71 -6.29
N GLY A 107 7.23 3.37 -7.36
CA GLY A 107 7.70 2.46 -8.39
C GLY A 107 8.96 2.98 -9.08
N ASN A 108 9.04 4.28 -9.36
CA ASN A 108 10.25 4.91 -9.89
C ASN A 108 11.43 4.85 -8.91
N ALA A 109 11.17 4.94 -7.59
CA ALA A 109 12.18 4.84 -6.55
C ALA A 109 12.79 3.42 -6.40
N THR A 110 12.19 2.40 -7.00
CA THR A 110 12.76 1.04 -7.02
C THR A 110 13.94 0.88 -8.00
N THR A 111 14.26 1.93 -8.77
CA THR A 111 15.38 1.94 -9.70
C THR A 111 16.47 2.89 -9.20
N ALA A 112 17.65 2.36 -8.87
CA ALA A 112 18.84 3.16 -8.71
C ALA A 112 19.54 3.25 -10.07
N LYS A 113 19.84 4.47 -10.53
CA LYS A 113 20.74 4.66 -11.68
C LYS A 113 22.17 4.68 -11.18
N GLY A 114 23.06 3.96 -11.85
CA GLY A 114 24.48 4.07 -11.60
C GLY A 114 24.99 5.49 -11.89
N PRO A 115 26.17 5.88 -11.39
CA PRO A 115 26.81 7.16 -11.72
C PRO A 115 27.10 7.33 -13.22
N ASP A 116 27.08 6.25 -13.99
CA ASP A 116 27.17 6.20 -15.45
C ASP A 116 25.82 6.40 -16.17
N GLY A 117 24.72 6.50 -15.43
CA GLY A 117 23.38 6.69 -15.97
C GLY A 117 22.77 5.45 -16.62
N ALA A 118 23.44 4.29 -16.52
CA ALA A 118 22.94 2.98 -16.93
C ALA A 118 22.10 2.32 -15.83
#